data_AF-A0A2G9YZU4-F1
#
_entry.id   AF-A0A2G9YZU4-F1
#
_cell.length_a   1.000
_cell.length_b   1.000
_cell.length_c   1.000
_cell.angle_alpha   90.00
_cell.angle_beta   90.00
_cell.angle_gamma   90.00
#
_symmetry.space_group_name_H-M   'P 1'
#
loop_
_entity.id
_entity.type
_entity.pdbx_description
1 polymer ?
#
loop_
_entity_poly.entity_id
_entity_poly.type
_entity_poly.pdbx_seq_one_letter_code
_entity_poly.pdbx_strand_id
1 'polypeptide(L)'
;MFPLLKFRIQNYFRMLFCHFTKSKIKAVHDSDLPELLNSLGVLEKIKNGQVNCVYCGDAVNLDNLEAVFLKNKEVKFICSKPICISKL
;
A
#
# COMPACT_ATOMS: atom_id res chain seq x y z
N MET A 1 -9.50 30.94 2.99
CA MET A 1 -8.40 31.31 3.91
C MET A 1 -8.28 30.24 4.99
N PHE A 2 -7.57 29.15 4.71
CA PHE A 2 -7.30 28.08 5.68
C PHE A 2 -5.84 28.21 6.14
N PRO A 3 -5.60 28.39 7.44
CA PRO A 3 -4.26 28.61 7.95
C PRO A 3 -3.48 27.29 7.94
N LEU A 4 -2.24 27.40 7.49
CA LEU A 4 -1.14 26.47 7.71
C LEU A 4 -0.83 26.32 9.21
N LEU A 5 0.10 25.41 9.52
CA LEU A 5 0.76 25.12 10.81
C LEU A 5 0.17 23.86 11.50
N LYS A 6 0.95 22.86 11.94
CA LYS A 6 2.37 22.83 12.28
C LYS A 6 2.79 21.35 12.42
N PHE A 7 3.64 20.85 11.52
CA PHE A 7 4.40 19.60 11.77
C PHE A 7 5.71 20.00 12.49
N ARG A 8 5.95 19.48 13.69
CA ARG A 8 7.24 19.62 14.40
C ARG A 8 7.65 18.33 15.15
N ILE A 9 8.65 17.65 14.55
CA ILE A 9 9.94 17.11 15.09
C ILE A 9 9.82 16.01 16.20
N GLN A 10 10.57 14.89 16.27
CA GLN A 10 12.03 14.68 16.12
C GLN A 10 12.43 13.20 15.83
N ASN A 11 13.53 13.08 15.08
CA ASN A 11 14.49 11.95 15.02
C ASN A 11 14.18 10.75 14.10
N TYR A 12 14.54 10.89 12.82
CA TYR A 12 15.23 9.82 12.08
C TYR A 12 16.42 10.42 11.34
N PHE A 13 17.42 10.81 12.12
CA PHE A 13 18.73 11.20 11.63
C PHE A 13 19.44 9.94 11.10
N ARG A 14 20.07 10.07 9.92
CA ARG A 14 20.96 9.12 9.24
C ARG A 14 20.35 8.30 8.09
N MET A 15 19.76 8.99 7.11
CA MET A 15 20.04 8.68 5.71
C MET A 15 20.73 9.90 5.11
N LEU A 16 22.06 9.83 4.98
CA LEU A 16 22.84 10.84 4.26
C LEU A 16 22.23 11.00 2.87
N PHE A 17 21.73 12.21 2.59
CA PHE A 17 21.52 12.77 1.25
C PHE A 17 21.28 11.72 0.14
N CYS A 18 20.10 11.09 0.15
CA CYS A 18 19.58 10.53 -1.10
C CYS A 18 19.26 11.73 -2.00
N HIS A 19 20.17 11.99 -2.92
CA HIS A 19 19.94 12.75 -4.13
C HIS A 19 18.54 12.39 -4.66
N PHE A 20 17.57 13.31 -4.59
CA PHE A 20 16.26 13.18 -5.22
C PHE A 20 16.50 13.26 -6.74
N THR A 21 17.10 12.19 -7.28
CA THR A 21 17.06 11.92 -8.71
C THR A 21 15.59 11.96 -9.08
N LYS A 22 15.25 12.62 -10.20
CA LYS A 22 13.92 12.52 -10.82
C LYS A 22 13.68 11.05 -11.20
N SER A 23 13.37 10.23 -10.21
CA SER A 23 12.90 8.88 -10.38
C SER A 23 11.44 9.02 -10.76
N LYS A 24 11.12 8.56 -11.98
CA LYS A 24 9.73 8.52 -12.44
C LYS A 24 8.98 7.56 -11.52
N ILE A 25 8.13 8.10 -10.64
CA ILE A 25 7.18 7.30 -9.89
C ILE A 25 6.19 6.76 -10.90
N LYS A 26 6.13 5.43 -11.04
CA LYS A 26 5.10 4.79 -11.86
C LYS A 26 3.79 4.80 -11.08
N ALA A 27 2.86 5.64 -11.50
CA ALA A 27 1.48 5.55 -11.05
C ALA A 27 0.80 4.41 -11.81
N VAL A 28 0.10 3.55 -11.08
CA VAL A 28 -0.74 2.49 -11.66
C VAL A 28 -2.17 2.95 -11.44
N HIS A 29 -2.94 3.05 -12.52
CA HIS A 29 -4.35 3.40 -12.45
C HIS A 29 -5.17 2.19 -12.01
N ASP A 30 -6.36 2.39 -11.43
CA ASP A 30 -7.21 1.29 -10.94
C ASP A 30 -7.57 0.28 -12.03
N SER A 31 -7.66 0.73 -13.29
CA SER A 31 -7.85 -0.12 -14.48
C SER A 31 -6.70 -1.10 -14.71
N ASP A 32 -5.50 -0.74 -14.28
CA ASP A 32 -4.25 -1.46 -14.52
C ASP A 32 -3.84 -2.27 -13.27
N LEU A 33 -4.52 -2.05 -12.14
CA LEU A 33 -4.35 -2.80 -10.91
C LEU A 33 -4.50 -4.32 -11.10
N PRO A 34 -5.49 -4.84 -11.87
CA PRO A 34 -5.60 -6.27 -12.11
C PRO A 34 -4.37 -6.84 -12.84
N GLU A 35 -3.82 -6.12 -13.80
CA GLU A 35 -2.61 -6.54 -14.53
C GLU A 35 -1.38 -6.56 -13.62
N LEU A 36 -1.24 -5.54 -12.76
CA LEU A 36 -0.19 -5.50 -11.75
C LEU A 36 -0.30 -6.69 -10.79
N LEU A 37 -1.49 -6.95 -10.25
CA LEU A 37 -1.74 -8.09 -9.35
C LEU A 37 -1.52 -9.44 -10.04
N ASN A 38 -1.79 -9.51 -11.34
CA ASN A 38 -1.49 -10.70 -12.14
C ASN A 38 0.01 -10.92 -12.29
N SER A 39 0.77 -9.85 -12.57
CA SER A 39 2.24 -9.91 -12.66
C SER A 39 2.90 -10.32 -11.34
N LEU A 40 2.27 -10.01 -10.20
CA LEU A 40 2.68 -10.43 -8.87
C LEU A 40 2.26 -11.88 -8.53
N GLY A 41 1.48 -12.54 -9.39
CA GLY A 41 0.99 -13.91 -9.19
C GLY A 41 -0.05 -14.05 -8.07
N VAL A 42 -0.73 -12.96 -7.71
CA VAL A 42 -1.66 -12.91 -6.58
C VAL A 42 -3.11 -12.63 -6.98
N LEU A 43 -3.36 -12.21 -8.23
CA LEU A 43 -4.71 -11.88 -8.72
C LEU A 43 -5.71 -13.02 -8.49
N GLU A 44 -5.36 -14.24 -8.89
CA GLU A 44 -6.23 -15.41 -8.75
C GLU A 44 -6.53 -15.73 -7.27
N LYS A 45 -5.56 -15.54 -6.38
CA LYS A 45 -5.78 -15.73 -4.93
C LYS A 45 -6.78 -14.73 -4.38
N ILE A 46 -6.69 -13.46 -4.82
CA ILE A 46 -7.60 -12.39 -4.43
C ILE A 46 -9.02 -12.67 -4.95
N LYS A 47 -9.16 -13.03 -6.23
CA LYS A 47 -10.45 -13.38 -6.83
C LYS A 47 -11.12 -14.58 -6.15
N ASN A 48 -10.33 -15.56 -5.72
CA ASN A 48 -10.80 -16.74 -5.01
C ASN A 48 -11.05 -16.50 -3.51
N GLY A 49 -10.87 -15.27 -3.00
CA GLY A 49 -11.06 -14.95 -1.58
C GLY A 49 -10.08 -15.64 -0.64
N GLN A 50 -8.90 -16.04 -1.14
CA GLN A 50 -7.88 -16.77 -0.38
C GLN A 50 -6.88 -15.86 0.32
N VAL A 51 -7.15 -14.55 0.34
CA VAL A 51 -6.22 -13.52 0.77
C VAL A 51 -6.90 -12.67 1.83
N ASN A 52 -6.22 -12.46 2.95
CA ASN A 52 -6.78 -11.77 4.10
C ASN A 52 -5.97 -10.51 4.43
N CYS A 53 -6.66 -9.49 4.94
CA CYS A 53 -6.05 -8.27 5.42
C CYS A 53 -5.18 -8.55 6.65
N VAL A 54 -3.96 -8.03 6.67
CA VAL A 54 -3.02 -8.23 7.79
C VAL A 54 -3.49 -7.63 9.11
N TYR A 55 -4.43 -6.69 9.08
CA TYR A 55 -4.86 -5.95 10.27
C TYR A 55 -6.20 -6.40 10.85
N CYS A 56 -7.20 -6.69 10.02
CA CYS A 56 -8.51 -7.16 10.48
C CYS A 56 -8.76 -8.64 10.22
N GLY A 57 -7.97 -9.30 9.37
CA GLY A 57 -8.16 -10.70 9.00
C GLY A 57 -9.29 -10.96 8.01
N ASP A 58 -10.06 -9.94 7.61
CA ASP A 58 -11.13 -10.10 6.61
C ASP A 58 -10.58 -10.43 5.22
N ALA A 59 -11.40 -11.11 4.42
CA ALA A 59 -11.08 -11.43 3.04
C ALA A 59 -10.94 -10.14 2.20
N VAL A 60 -9.88 -10.09 1.41
CA VAL A 60 -9.55 -8.98 0.51
C VAL A 60 -9.94 -9.36 -0.92
N ASN A 61 -10.66 -8.46 -1.59
CA ASN A 61 -11.06 -8.54 -2.99
C ASN A 61 -10.62 -7.27 -3.74
N LEU A 62 -10.86 -7.21 -5.05
CA LEU A 62 -10.44 -6.05 -5.86
C LEU A 62 -11.14 -4.74 -5.46
N ASP A 63 -12.35 -4.82 -4.91
CA ASP A 63 -13.16 -3.65 -4.54
C ASP A 63 -12.75 -3.05 -3.19
N ASN A 64 -12.18 -3.88 -2.30
CA ASN A 64 -11.82 -3.49 -0.94
C ASN A 64 -10.32 -3.44 -0.69
N LEU A 65 -9.49 -3.67 -1.72
CA LEU A 65 -8.04 -3.64 -1.60
C LEU A 65 -7.52 -2.21 -1.56
N GLU A 66 -6.85 -1.83 -0.47
CA GLU A 66 -6.27 -0.49 -0.32
C GLU A 66 -4.76 -0.49 -0.62
N ALA A 67 -4.03 -1.48 -0.12
CA ALA A 67 -2.58 -1.52 -0.25
C ALA A 67 -2.05 -2.95 -0.37
N VAL A 68 -0.99 -3.07 -1.18
CA VAL A 68 -0.22 -4.30 -1.39
C VAL A 68 1.25 -3.99 -1.15
N PHE A 69 1.92 -4.77 -0.33
CA PHE A 69 3.34 -4.59 -0.06
C PHE A 69 4.03 -5.92 0.26
N LEU A 70 5.35 -5.95 0.10
CA LEU A 70 6.17 -7.11 0.42
C LEU A 70 6.68 -7.00 1.86
N LYS A 71 6.46 -8.05 2.65
CA LYS A 71 7.04 -8.19 3.99
C LYS A 71 7.59 -9.60 4.15
N ASN A 72 8.88 -9.72 4.48
CA ASN A 72 9.54 -11.02 4.66
C ASN A 72 9.42 -11.96 3.46
N LYS A 73 9.51 -11.43 2.23
CA LYS A 73 9.30 -12.16 0.95
C LYS A 73 7.88 -12.67 0.71
N GLU A 74 6.92 -12.31 1.55
CA GLU A 74 5.50 -12.58 1.35
C GLU A 74 4.76 -11.31 0.95
N VAL A 75 3.85 -11.43 -0.01
CA VAL A 75 2.93 -10.34 -0.36
C VAL A 75 1.87 -10.23 0.73
N LYS A 76 1.71 -9.04 1.28
CA LYS A 76 0.72 -8.69 2.30
C LYS A 76 -0.26 -7.68 1.74
N PHE A 77 -1.47 -7.73 2.27
CA PHE A 77 -2.63 -6.99 1.77
C PHE A 77 -3.32 -6.26 2.91
N ILE A 78 -3.84 -5.08 2.60
CA ILE A 78 -4.63 -4.25 3.52
C ILE A 78 -5.94 -3.90 2.84
N CYS A 79 -7.04 -4.04 3.56
CA CYS A 79 -8.35 -3.65 3.09
C CYS A 79 -8.65 -2.16 3.35
N SER A 80 -9.64 -1.62 2.65
CA SER A 80 -10.12 -0.23 2.71
C SER A 80 -10.88 0.16 3.98
N LYS A 81 -10.94 -0.73 4.99
CA LYS A 81 -11.54 -0.39 6.29
C LYS A 81 -10.72 0.74 6.95
N PRO A 82 -11.34 1.83 7.42
CA PRO A 82 -10.61 2.97 8.00
C PRO A 82 -9.67 2.59 9.15
N ILE A 83 -10.07 1.61 9.97
CA ILE A 83 -9.29 1.06 11.09
C ILE A 83 -8.00 0.36 10.62
N CYS A 84 -8.01 -0.19 9.40
CA CYS A 84 -6.86 -0.83 8.78
C CYS A 84 -5.98 0.19 8.07
N ILE A 85 -6.59 1.16 7.39
CA ILE A 85 -5.88 2.27 6.74
C ILE A 85 -5.08 3.09 7.77
N SER A 86 -5.66 3.34 8.95
CA SER A 86 -4.98 4.10 10.01
C SER A 86 -3.74 3.41 10.60
N LYS A 87 -3.46 2.16 10.22
CA LYS A 87 -2.30 1.37 10.67
C LYS A 87 -1.21 1.27 9.61
N LEU A 88 -1.39 1.87 8.43
CA LEU A 88 -0.36 1.98 7.39
C LEU A 88 0.82 2.86 7.83
#